data_AF-A0A3D4GQS0-F1
#
_entry.id   AF-A0A3D4GQS0-F1
#
_cell.length_a   1.000
_cell.length_b   1.000
_cell.length_c   1.000
_cell.angle_alpha   90.00
_cell.angle_beta   90.00
_cell.angle_gamma   90.00
#
_symmetry.space_group_name_H-M   'P 1'
#
loop_
_entity.id
_entity.type
_entity.pdbx_description
1 polymer ?
#
loop_
_entity_poly.entity_id
_entity_poly.type
_entity_poly.pdbx_seq_one_letter_code
_entity_poly.pdbx_strand_id
1 'polypeptide(L)' 'LVNVLDPQAVIVGGGLGSSEGMYFKHLVISTRERIWSQHSRDLPILQSRLGPDAGLVGAATRAHSEFT' A
#
# COMPACT_ATOMS: atom_id res chain seq x y z
N LEU A 1 -9.54 -6.42 2.46
CA LEU A 1 -9.53 -5.35 1.44
C LEU A 1 -9.37 -5.92 0.03
N VAL A 2 -8.31 -6.67 -0.27
CA VAL A 2 -8.11 -7.26 -1.61
C VAL A 2 -9.34 -7.99 -2.14
N ASN A 3 -9.90 -8.93 -1.38
CA ASN A 3 -11.08 -9.72 -1.82
C ASN A 3 -12.36 -8.89 -2.04
N VAL A 4 -12.43 -7.65 -1.53
CA VAL A 4 -13.63 -6.81 -1.60
C VAL A 4 -13.47 -5.71 -2.65
N LEU A 5 -12.30 -5.08 -2.70
CA LEU A 5 -12.03 -3.93 -3.55
C LEU A 5 -11.42 -4.31 -4.91
N ASP A 6 -10.89 -5.53 -5.04
CA ASP A 6 -10.15 -6.03 -6.21
C ASP A 6 -9.16 -4.99 -6.80
N PRO A 7 -8.22 -4.48 -5.99
CA PRO A 7 -7.35 -3.40 -6.42
C PRO A 7 -6.28 -3.91 -7.37
N GLN A 8 -5.82 -3.02 -8.26
CA GLN A 8 -4.67 -3.30 -9.12
C GLN A 8 -3.35 -3.35 -8.34
N ALA A 9 -3.26 -2.71 -7.18
CA ALA A 9 -2.08 -2.74 -6.30
C ALA A 9 -2.44 -2.40 -4.85
N VAL A 10 -1.59 -2.80 -3.91
CA VAL A 10 -1.65 -2.42 -2.49
C VAL A 10 -0.36 -1.70 -2.12
N ILE A 11 -0.48 -0.45 -1.67
CA ILE A 11 0.64 0.33 -1.12
C ILE A 11 0.54 0.34 0.40
N VAL A 12 1.59 -0.15 1.06
CA VAL A 12 1.67 -0.21 2.52
C VAL A 12 2.47 0.99 3.02
N GLY A 13 1.79 1.92 3.69
CA GLY A 13 2.39 3.12 4.28
C GLY A 13 2.58 3.01 5.80
N GLY A 14 2.84 4.16 6.43
CA GLY A 14 3.11 4.26 7.88
C GLY A 14 4.53 3.80 8.24
N GLY A 15 4.93 4.04 9.49
CA GLY A 15 6.31 3.77 9.95
C GLY A 15 6.74 2.31 9.76
N LEU A 16 5.91 1.36 10.19
CA LEU A 16 6.19 -0.08 10.04
C LEU A 16 6.08 -0.56 8.59
N GLY A 17 5.07 -0.08 7.85
CA GLY A 17 4.86 -0.45 6.45
C GLY A 17 5.95 0.05 5.51
N SER A 18 6.61 1.15 5.86
CA SER A 18 7.71 1.74 5.10
C SER A 18 9.09 1.26 5.55
N SER A 19 9.18 0.56 6.69
CA SER A 19 10.43 -0.03 7.17
C SER A 19 10.75 -1.34 6.45
N GLU A 20 12.02 -1.56 6.11
CA GLU A 20 12.47 -2.86 5.63
C GLU A 20 12.42 -3.93 6.73
N GLY A 21 12.27 -5.19 6.33
CA GLY A 21 12.45 -6.32 7.25
C GLY A 21 11.26 -7.25 7.37
N MET A 22 11.16 -7.90 8.53
CA MET A 22 10.28 -9.06 8.73
C MET A 22 8.79 -8.71 8.66
N TYR A 23 8.40 -7.53 9.14
CA TYR A 23 7.01 -7.09 9.10
C TYR A 23 6.44 -7.14 7.68
N PHE A 24 7.12 -6.49 6.73
CA PHE A 24 6.66 -6.43 5.34
C PHE A 24 6.65 -7.82 4.69
N LYS A 25 7.69 -8.63 4.92
CA LYS A 25 7.77 -10.00 4.39
C LYS A 25 6.60 -10.87 4.87
N HIS A 26 6.32 -10.88 6.18
CA HIS A 26 5.22 -11.64 6.75
C HIS A 26 3.85 -11.11 6.31
N LEU A 27 3.70 -9.78 6.16
CA LEU A 27 2.50 -9.16 5.62
C LEU A 27 2.22 -9.65 4.19
N VAL A 28 3.23 -9.69 3.32
CA VAL A 28 3.06 -10.16 1.94
C VAL A 28 2.62 -11.62 1.93
N ILE A 29 3.34 -12.51 2.62
CA ILE A 29 3.00 -13.94 2.69
C ILE A 29 1.57 -14.13 3.23
N SER A 30 1.27 -13.52 4.37
CA SER A 30 -0.03 -13.66 5.03
C SER A 30 -1.18 -13.10 4.19
N THR A 31 -0.92 -12.06 3.40
CA THR A 31 -1.91 -11.49 2.49
C THR A 31 -2.19 -12.47 1.34
N ARG A 32 -1.14 -13.01 0.69
CA ARG A 32 -1.26 -13.94 -0.43
C ARG A 32 -2.09 -15.19 -0.08
N GLU A 33 -1.87 -15.75 1.11
CA GLU A 33 -2.61 -16.91 1.62
C GLU A 33 -4.12 -16.65 1.77
N ARG A 34 -4.53 -15.38 1.93
CA ARG A 34 -5.92 -14.98 2.17
C ARG A 34 -6.61 -14.40 0.92
N ILE A 35 -5.90 -14.29 -0.21
CA ILE A 35 -6.52 -13.87 -1.47
C ILE A 35 -7.27 -15.07 -2.08
N TRP A 36 -8.58 -14.93 -2.23
CA TRP A 36 -9.45 -15.98 -2.77
C TRP A 36 -9.35 -16.09 -4.29
N SER A 37 -9.41 -14.96 -4.99
CA SER A 37 -9.31 -14.91 -6.45
C SER A 37 -7.90 -15.28 -6.91
N GLN A 38 -7.79 -16.18 -7.89
CA GLN A 38 -6.49 -16.47 -8.52
C GLN A 38 -5.96 -15.26 -9.30
N HIS A 39 -6.84 -14.50 -9.97
CA HIS A 39 -6.46 -13.35 -10.79
C HIS A 39 -5.80 -12.24 -9.96
N SER A 40 -6.29 -12.02 -8.74
CA SER A 40 -5.76 -10.98 -7.85
C SER A 40 -4.58 -11.50 -7.01
N ARG A 41 -4.25 -12.80 -7.06
CA ARG A 41 -3.25 -13.40 -6.18
C ARG A 41 -1.84 -12.84 -6.40
N ASP A 42 -1.53 -12.38 -7.60
CA ASP A 42 -0.22 -11.82 -7.95
C ASP A 42 -0.20 -10.28 -7.98
N LEU A 43 -1.27 -9.60 -7.52
CA LEU A 43 -1.33 -8.13 -7.53
C LEU A 43 -0.13 -7.51 -6.76
N PRO A 44 0.51 -6.43 -7.25
CA PRO A 44 1.64 -5.81 -6.56
C PRO A 44 1.32 -5.35 -5.12
N ILE A 45 2.09 -5.83 -4.15
CA ILE A 45 2.08 -5.33 -2.75
C ILE A 45 3.41 -4.63 -2.53
N LEU A 46 3.39 -3.31 -2.34
CA LEU A 46 4.56 -2.44 -2.37
C LEU A 46 4.67 -1.59 -1.11
N GLN A 47 5.89 -1.24 -0.71
CA GLN A 47 6.13 -0.26 0.35
C GLN A 47 5.97 1.15 -0.21
N SER A 48 5.43 2.07 0.61
CA SER A 48 5.37 3.49 0.25
C SER A 48 6.77 4.07 0.06
N ARG A 49 7.05 4.64 -1.11
CA ARG A 49 8.33 5.31 -1.40
C ARG A 49 8.50 6.62 -0.64
N LEU A 50 7.40 7.31 -0.34
CA LEU A 50 7.42 8.59 0.39
C LEU A 50 7.58 8.40 1.90
N GLY A 51 7.46 7.16 2.40
CA GLY A 51 7.62 6.84 3.81
C GLY A 51 6.84 7.78 4.74
N PRO A 52 7.49 8.44 5.71
CA PRO A 52 6.83 9.34 6.64
C PRO A 52 6.24 10.60 5.97
N ASP A 53 6.77 11.00 4.82
CA ASP A 53 6.34 12.22 4.12
C ASP A 53 5.05 12.01 3.30
N ALA A 54 4.59 10.76 3.15
CA ALA A 54 3.41 10.43 2.34
C ALA A 54 2.16 11.25 2.73
N GLY A 55 1.95 11.46 4.03
CA GLY A 55 0.84 12.27 4.54
C GLY A 55 0.99 13.75 4.21
N LEU A 56 2.20 14.32 4.41
CA LEU A 56 2.49 15.72 4.13
C LEU A 56 2.37 16.02 2.62
N VAL A 57 2.95 15.16 1.78
CA VAL A 57 2.86 15.28 0.32
C VAL A 57 1.41 15.19 -0.15
N GLY A 58 0.62 14.27 0.39
CA GLY A 58 -0.79 14.16 0.09
C GLY A 58 -1.56 15.44 0.46
N ALA A 59 -1.36 15.96 1.66
CA ALA A 59 -1.99 17.20 2.12
C ALA A 59 -1.62 18.40 1.24
N ALA A 60 -0.32 18.58 0.94
CA ALA A 60 0.16 19.67 0.08
C ALA A 60 -0.40 19.56 -1.34
N THR A 61 -0.45 18.36 -1.92
CA THR A 61 -1.02 18.11 -3.26
C THR A 61 -2.51 18.46 -3.28
N ARG A 62 -3.27 18.08 -2.24
CA ARG A 62 -4.69 18.41 -2.13
C ARG A 62 -4.92 19.92 -2.00
N ALA A 63 -4.17 20.60 -1.13
CA ALA A 63 -4.25 22.05 -1.02
C ALA A 63 -3.87 22.75 -2.34
N HIS A 64 -2.84 22.26 -3.03
CA HIS A 64 -2.40 22.85 -4.31
C HIS A 64 -3.46 22.69 -5.42
N SER A 65 -4.15 21.55 -5.47
CA SER A 65 -5.20 21.29 -6.48
C SER A 65 -6.42 22.21 -6.37
N GLU A 66 -6.58 22.95 -5.27
CA GLU A 66 -7.66 23.95 -5.13
C GLU A 66 -7.30 25.29 -5.81
N PHE A 67 -6.03 25.49 -6.17
CA PHE A 67 -5.53 26.70 -6.83
C PHE A 67 -5.27 26.52 -8.33
N THR A 68 -5.56 25.35 -8.90
CA THR A 68 -5.42 25.03 -10.34
C THR A 68 -6.78 24.69 -10.92
#